data_AF-A0A6A7KX63-F1
#
_entry.id   AF-A0A6A7KX63-F1
#
_cell.length_a   1.000
_cell.length_b   1.000
_cell.length_c   1.000
_cell.angle_alpha   90.00
_cell.angle_beta   90.00
_cell.angle_gamma   90.00
#
_symmetry.space_group_name_H-M   'P 1'
#
loop_
_entity.id
_entity.type
_entity.pdbx_description
1 polymer ?
#
loop_
_entity_poly.entity_id
_entity_poly.type
_entity_poly.pdbx_seq_one_letter_code
_entity_poly.pdbx_strand_id
1 'polypeptide(L)'
;MIEDERIAAVAAHGFTPRQAAFLATVMLHAGVCVPRQYTAFAGIAFGHTTREFFARLTRQGFATAYPCWRGAGRIYHLHHKGLYRAIGEPDNRHRRPATVARAIERLMVLDAVLADRQTAWLATEREKVAYFVERRGLKPAELPKLVFRQRGDVTVRYFPRKLPIGLLHADQVAFLYLVTDGTGRDFRSFLDTHRSLLQRLHRWTLRLVFPAGLMAGKNAHTSLVSDLVAPPVRPAVVDEFRWYCHARRTLENESPAVNCVPDPTRYTAARRAFGAPRFYAAYRAWRERGESALTQLLSPRLHDTWTRGDARLEIHVLPHQYHHLAPAVGTA
;
A
#
# COMPACT_ATOMS: atom_id res chain seq x y z
N MET A 1 19.66 4.47 10.05
CA MET A 1 20.57 3.64 9.24
C MET A 1 20.30 3.99 7.79
N ILE A 2 21.32 4.51 7.12
CA ILE A 2 21.26 4.92 5.72
C ILE A 2 21.42 3.68 4.83
N GLU A 3 21.00 3.74 3.57
CA GLU A 3 21.02 2.61 2.64
C GLU A 3 22.40 1.95 2.52
N ASP A 4 23.46 2.74 2.37
CA ASP A 4 24.83 2.23 2.23
C ASP A 4 25.31 1.44 3.44
N GLU A 5 24.92 1.83 4.66
CA GLU A 5 25.23 1.10 5.89
C GLU A 5 24.58 -0.28 5.90
N ARG A 6 23.33 -0.38 5.44
CA ARG A 6 22.63 -1.66 5.30
C ARG A 6 23.32 -2.57 4.31
N ILE A 7 23.74 -2.01 3.17
CA ILE A 7 24.44 -2.75 2.12
C ILE A 7 25.77 -3.28 2.64
N ALA A 8 26.56 -2.44 3.29
CA ALA A 8 27.83 -2.85 3.90
C ALA A 8 27.64 -3.95 4.96
N ALA A 9 26.62 -3.80 5.83
CA ALA A 9 26.31 -4.80 6.85
C ALA A 9 25.89 -6.15 6.24
N VAL A 10 25.14 -6.15 5.14
CA VAL A 10 24.80 -7.40 4.42
C VAL A 10 26.03 -7.96 3.70
N ALA A 11 26.89 -7.12 3.11
CA ALA A 11 28.11 -7.57 2.44
C ALA A 11 29.07 -8.30 3.39
N ALA A 12 29.10 -7.90 4.67
CA ALA A 12 29.87 -8.58 5.73
C ALA A 12 29.49 -10.06 5.93
N HIS A 13 28.33 -10.52 5.42
CA HIS A 13 27.96 -11.94 5.36
C HIS A 13 28.56 -12.69 4.14
N GLY A 14 29.58 -12.10 3.49
CA GLY A 14 30.32 -12.69 2.38
C GLY A 14 29.63 -12.54 1.03
N PHE A 15 28.74 -11.56 0.87
CA PHE A 15 28.12 -11.22 -0.41
C PHE A 15 28.91 -10.12 -1.11
N THR A 16 28.93 -10.13 -2.44
CA THR A 16 29.47 -8.97 -3.18
C THR A 16 28.62 -7.74 -2.91
N PRO A 17 29.14 -6.50 -3.06
CA PRO A 17 28.35 -5.28 -2.86
C PRO A 17 27.04 -5.27 -3.67
N ARG A 18 27.10 -5.79 -4.90
CA ARG A 18 25.92 -5.92 -5.78
C ARG A 18 24.89 -6.91 -5.25
N GLN A 19 25.32 -8.08 -4.76
CA GLN A 19 24.43 -9.06 -4.15
C GLN A 19 23.83 -8.51 -2.84
N ALA A 20 24.65 -7.85 -2.03
CA ALA A 20 24.24 -7.26 -0.76
C ALA A 20 23.17 -6.18 -0.97
N ALA A 21 23.36 -5.30 -1.95
CA ALA A 21 22.38 -4.29 -2.34
C ALA A 21 21.04 -4.93 -2.75
N PHE A 22 21.09 -5.94 -3.62
CA PHE A 22 19.88 -6.67 -4.00
C PHE A 22 19.16 -7.31 -2.80
N LEU A 23 19.90 -8.01 -1.94
CA LEU A 23 19.33 -8.69 -0.78
C LEU A 23 18.73 -7.69 0.23
N ALA A 24 19.37 -6.54 0.44
CA ALA A 24 18.84 -5.48 1.27
C ALA A 24 17.49 -4.97 0.73
N THR A 25 17.40 -4.67 -0.58
CA THR A 25 16.14 -4.27 -1.23
C THR A 25 15.07 -5.35 -1.08
N VAL A 26 15.42 -6.63 -1.32
CA VAL A 26 14.48 -7.75 -1.17
C VAL A 26 13.95 -7.82 0.26
N MET A 27 14.81 -7.84 1.27
CA MET A 27 14.40 -7.95 2.68
C MET A 27 13.51 -6.78 3.12
N LEU A 28 13.80 -5.57 2.65
CA LEU A 28 13.03 -4.36 2.97
C LEU A 28 11.64 -4.35 2.33
N HIS A 29 11.52 -4.76 1.06
CA HIS A 29 10.29 -4.53 0.28
C HIS A 29 9.43 -5.78 0.03
N ALA A 30 9.99 -6.99 0.08
CA ALA A 30 9.26 -8.20 -0.33
C ALA A 30 9.51 -9.43 0.55
N GLY A 31 10.75 -9.66 0.98
CA GLY A 31 11.21 -10.89 1.62
C GLY A 31 11.32 -12.08 0.67
N VAL A 32 10.81 -11.98 -0.55
CA VAL A 32 10.86 -13.01 -1.58
C VAL A 32 11.40 -12.44 -2.87
N CYS A 33 12.11 -13.24 -3.65
CA CYS A 33 12.61 -12.86 -4.95
C CYS A 33 12.68 -14.05 -5.92
N VAL A 34 12.90 -13.76 -7.19
CA VAL A 34 13.21 -14.75 -8.22
C VAL A 34 14.51 -14.40 -8.95
N PRO A 35 15.19 -15.38 -9.59
CA PRO A 35 16.46 -15.12 -10.25
C PRO A 35 16.44 -14.02 -11.31
N ARG A 36 15.32 -13.91 -12.05
CA ARG A 36 15.01 -12.83 -13.00
C ARG A 36 15.20 -11.42 -12.41
N GLN A 37 14.75 -11.19 -11.18
CA GLN A 37 14.86 -9.89 -10.52
C GLN A 37 16.31 -9.55 -10.22
N TYR A 38 17.08 -10.55 -9.79
CA TYR A 38 18.51 -10.36 -9.57
C TYR A 38 19.23 -10.06 -10.89
N THR A 39 18.96 -10.79 -11.98
CA THR A 39 19.60 -10.54 -13.27
C THR A 39 19.29 -9.14 -13.81
N ALA A 40 18.02 -8.71 -13.71
CA ALA A 40 17.60 -7.36 -14.08
C ALA A 40 18.26 -6.30 -13.19
N PHE A 41 18.27 -6.49 -11.88
CA PHE A 41 18.93 -5.60 -10.93
C PHE A 41 20.45 -5.54 -11.18
N ALA A 42 21.09 -6.66 -11.44
CA ALA A 42 22.53 -6.74 -11.60
C ALA A 42 23.02 -6.33 -12.99
N GLY A 43 22.11 -6.17 -13.97
CA GLY A 43 22.45 -5.88 -15.37
C GLY A 43 23.21 -7.03 -16.03
N ILE A 44 22.88 -8.28 -15.70
CA ILE A 44 23.59 -9.47 -16.21
C ILE A 44 22.63 -10.45 -16.89
N ALA A 45 23.18 -11.26 -17.80
CA ALA A 45 22.45 -12.40 -18.35
C ALA A 45 22.25 -13.50 -17.30
N PHE A 46 21.15 -14.24 -17.42
CA PHE A 46 20.93 -15.43 -16.61
C PHE A 46 21.95 -16.53 -16.99
N GLY A 47 22.60 -17.13 -16.00
CA GLY A 47 23.66 -18.11 -16.25
C GLY A 47 24.25 -18.68 -14.96
N HIS A 48 25.47 -19.23 -15.07
CA HIS A 48 26.16 -19.90 -13.96
C HIS A 48 26.24 -19.03 -12.70
N THR A 49 26.68 -17.78 -12.81
CA THR A 49 26.82 -16.85 -11.67
C THR A 49 25.50 -16.62 -10.92
N THR A 50 24.38 -16.55 -11.66
CA THR A 50 23.06 -16.42 -11.03
C THR A 50 22.67 -17.72 -10.34
N ARG A 51 22.87 -18.87 -10.98
CA ARG A 51 22.55 -20.18 -10.39
C ARG A 51 23.35 -20.43 -9.12
N GLU A 52 24.66 -20.15 -9.12
CA GLU A 52 25.52 -20.33 -7.95
C GLU A 52 25.15 -19.37 -6.81
N PHE A 53 24.79 -18.12 -7.12
CA PHE A 53 24.30 -17.19 -6.10
C PHE A 53 23.07 -17.73 -5.37
N PHE A 54 22.05 -18.17 -6.11
CA PHE A 54 20.82 -18.69 -5.50
C PHE A 54 21.01 -20.07 -4.86
N ALA A 55 21.88 -20.93 -5.41
CA ALA A 55 22.25 -22.20 -4.80
C ALA A 55 22.97 -21.98 -3.46
N ARG A 56 23.86 -20.98 -3.39
CA ARG A 56 24.52 -20.56 -2.16
C ARG A 56 23.52 -20.06 -1.12
N LEU A 57 22.53 -19.23 -1.51
CA LEU A 57 21.49 -18.75 -0.58
C LEU A 57 20.75 -19.91 0.08
N THR A 58 20.41 -20.96 -0.66
CA THR A 58 19.74 -22.13 -0.11
C THR A 58 20.68 -23.03 0.69
N ARG A 59 21.90 -23.30 0.18
CA ARG A 59 22.89 -24.17 0.83
C ARG A 59 23.33 -23.62 2.19
N GLN A 60 23.44 -22.30 2.32
CA GLN A 60 23.82 -21.62 3.57
C GLN A 60 22.61 -21.27 4.48
N GLY A 61 21.40 -21.70 4.13
CA GLY A 61 20.20 -21.46 4.95
C GLY A 61 19.76 -19.99 5.02
N PHE A 62 20.23 -19.16 4.08
CA PHE A 62 19.76 -17.77 3.97
C PHE A 62 18.35 -17.68 3.40
N ALA A 63 18.01 -18.61 2.51
CA ALA A 63 16.74 -18.67 1.82
C ALA A 63 16.19 -20.09 1.72
N THR A 64 14.88 -20.21 1.62
CA THR A 64 14.19 -21.43 1.19
C THR A 64 13.65 -21.23 -0.22
N ALA A 65 13.78 -22.24 -1.09
CA ALA A 65 13.18 -22.21 -2.42
C ALA A 65 11.84 -22.96 -2.41
N TYR A 66 10.75 -22.27 -2.73
CA TYR A 66 9.46 -22.90 -2.94
C TYR A 66 9.40 -23.51 -4.34
N PRO A 67 9.02 -24.80 -4.47
CA PRO A 67 8.71 -25.38 -5.76
C PRO A 67 7.42 -24.76 -6.29
N CYS A 68 7.50 -24.14 -7.45
CA CYS A 68 6.32 -23.73 -8.21
C CYS A 68 5.88 -24.88 -9.13
N TRP A 69 4.76 -24.71 -9.84
CA TRP A 69 4.27 -25.71 -10.79
C TRP A 69 5.38 -26.16 -11.76
N ARG A 70 5.32 -27.42 -12.24
CA ARG A 70 6.42 -28.07 -12.98
C ARG A 70 6.99 -27.17 -14.08
N GLY A 71 8.28 -26.87 -14.00
CA GLY A 71 9.02 -26.03 -14.96
C GLY A 71 8.94 -24.52 -14.72
N ALA A 72 8.02 -24.06 -13.87
CA ALA A 72 7.74 -22.65 -13.63
C ALA A 72 8.67 -22.05 -12.56
N GLY A 73 9.98 -22.03 -12.78
CA GLY A 73 10.93 -21.31 -11.91
C GLY A 73 10.87 -21.67 -10.41
N ARG A 74 11.50 -20.85 -9.56
CA ARG A 74 11.51 -21.01 -8.09
C ARG A 74 11.36 -19.65 -7.42
N ILE A 75 10.50 -19.57 -6.40
CA ILE A 75 10.44 -18.41 -5.50
C ILE A 75 11.42 -18.64 -4.36
N TYR A 76 12.32 -17.70 -4.13
CA TYR A 76 13.27 -17.75 -3.02
C TYR A 76 12.80 -16.84 -1.91
N HIS A 77 12.54 -17.40 -0.73
CA HIS A 77 12.14 -16.67 0.47
C HIS A 77 13.34 -16.46 1.38
N LEU A 78 13.73 -15.19 1.59
CA LEU A 78 14.78 -14.80 2.52
C LEU A 78 14.21 -14.77 3.95
N HIS A 79 14.73 -15.63 4.82
CA HIS A 79 14.24 -15.79 6.19
C HIS A 79 15.33 -15.73 7.27
N HIS A 80 16.61 -15.59 6.91
CA HIS A 80 17.70 -15.62 7.87
C HIS A 80 17.71 -14.40 8.80
N LYS A 81 17.52 -14.64 10.10
CA LYS A 81 17.39 -13.58 11.12
C LYS A 81 18.64 -12.69 11.19
N GLY A 82 19.84 -13.23 10.95
CA GLY A 82 21.07 -12.44 10.96
C GLY A 82 21.11 -11.37 9.87
N LEU A 83 20.62 -11.68 8.66
CA LEU A 83 20.59 -10.69 7.56
C LEU A 83 19.57 -9.60 7.83
N TYR A 84 18.39 -9.98 8.35
CA TYR A 84 17.39 -9.01 8.79
C TYR A 84 17.88 -8.13 9.95
N ARG A 85 18.64 -8.70 10.90
CA ARG A 85 19.28 -7.94 11.98
C ARG A 85 20.31 -6.95 11.43
N ALA A 86 21.10 -7.35 10.44
CA ALA A 86 22.11 -6.50 9.81
C ALA A 86 21.51 -5.22 9.20
N ILE A 87 20.30 -5.29 8.64
CA ILE A 87 19.58 -4.10 8.11
C ILE A 87 18.74 -3.35 9.16
N GLY A 88 18.81 -3.76 10.43
CA GLY A 88 18.06 -3.17 11.55
C GLY A 88 16.60 -3.61 11.66
N GLU A 89 16.19 -4.69 10.97
CA GLU A 89 14.80 -5.14 10.86
C GLU A 89 14.61 -6.62 11.26
N PRO A 90 15.13 -7.07 12.44
CA PRO A 90 15.16 -8.49 12.82
C PRO A 90 13.79 -9.17 12.90
N ASP A 91 12.73 -8.40 13.17
CA ASP A 91 11.35 -8.89 13.33
C ASP A 91 10.43 -8.48 12.19
N ASN A 92 11.01 -8.14 11.04
CA ASN A 92 10.24 -7.84 9.84
C ASN A 92 9.38 -9.04 9.42
N ARG A 93 8.10 -8.77 9.12
CA ARG A 93 7.12 -9.77 8.66
C ARG A 93 7.50 -10.41 7.32
N HIS A 94 8.39 -9.79 6.55
CA HIS A 94 8.96 -10.36 5.33
C HIS A 94 9.79 -11.63 5.62
N ARG A 95 10.39 -11.73 6.81
CA ARG A 95 11.09 -12.93 7.29
C ARG A 95 10.17 -14.13 7.49
N ARG A 96 8.89 -13.90 7.78
CA ARG A 96 7.92 -14.97 8.04
C ARG A 96 7.40 -15.57 6.73
N PRO A 97 7.12 -16.89 6.69
CA PRO A 97 6.48 -17.53 5.55
C PRO A 97 5.19 -16.82 5.15
N ALA A 98 4.87 -16.87 3.86
CA ALA A 98 3.66 -16.31 3.29
C ALA A 98 3.00 -17.34 2.37
N THR A 99 1.70 -17.19 2.13
CA THR A 99 1.00 -17.96 1.10
C THR A 99 1.60 -17.64 -0.29
N VAL A 100 1.45 -18.54 -1.26
CA VAL A 100 1.96 -18.32 -2.63
C VAL A 100 1.36 -17.04 -3.23
N ALA A 101 0.05 -16.81 -3.06
CA ALA A 101 -0.60 -15.58 -3.52
C ALA A 101 0.07 -14.32 -2.93
N ARG A 102 0.35 -14.32 -1.63
CA ARG A 102 1.02 -13.18 -0.98
C ARG A 102 2.50 -13.05 -1.38
N ALA A 103 3.17 -14.16 -1.68
CA ALA A 103 4.53 -14.13 -2.23
C ALA A 103 4.52 -13.52 -3.64
N ILE A 104 3.56 -13.87 -4.50
CA ILE A 104 3.39 -13.28 -5.82
C ILE A 104 3.17 -11.76 -5.74
N GLU A 105 2.27 -11.30 -4.87
CA GLU A 105 2.07 -9.85 -4.63
C GLU A 105 3.36 -9.15 -4.20
N ARG A 106 4.15 -9.78 -3.33
CA ARG A 106 5.47 -9.25 -2.90
C ARG A 106 6.47 -9.19 -4.06
N LEU A 107 6.48 -10.16 -4.95
CA LEU A 107 7.32 -10.15 -6.15
C LEU A 107 6.91 -9.02 -7.12
N MET A 108 5.60 -8.78 -7.26
CA MET A 108 5.07 -7.67 -8.06
C MET A 108 5.47 -6.29 -7.50
N VAL A 109 5.40 -6.12 -6.17
CA VAL A 109 5.91 -4.91 -5.50
C VAL A 109 7.40 -4.75 -5.71
N LEU A 110 8.16 -5.85 -5.60
CA LEU A 110 9.60 -5.82 -5.82
C LEU A 110 9.96 -5.43 -7.25
N ASP A 111 9.26 -5.94 -8.27
CA ASP A 111 9.49 -5.52 -9.66
C ASP A 111 9.31 -4.00 -9.82
N ALA A 112 8.26 -3.42 -9.22
CA ALA A 112 8.00 -1.99 -9.29
C ALA A 112 9.07 -1.15 -8.58
N VAL A 113 9.62 -1.63 -7.46
CA VAL A 113 10.73 -0.98 -6.76
C VAL A 113 12.02 -1.08 -7.57
N LEU A 114 12.34 -2.26 -8.12
CA LEU A 114 13.58 -2.49 -8.88
C LEU A 114 13.59 -1.77 -10.24
N ALA A 115 12.41 -1.51 -10.82
CA ALA A 115 12.27 -0.78 -12.06
C ALA A 115 12.64 0.71 -11.93
N ASP A 116 12.53 1.28 -10.73
CA ASP A 116 12.81 2.69 -10.45
C ASP A 116 13.92 2.83 -9.41
N ARG A 117 15.16 2.89 -9.91
CA ARG A 117 16.39 2.93 -9.10
C ARG A 117 16.78 4.34 -8.66
N GLN A 118 16.15 5.36 -9.23
CA GLN A 118 16.43 6.77 -8.89
C GLN A 118 15.60 7.24 -7.71
N THR A 119 14.48 6.55 -7.44
CA THR A 119 13.62 6.84 -6.30
C THR A 119 14.16 6.20 -5.02
N ALA A 120 14.32 7.01 -3.97
CA ALA A 120 14.59 6.49 -2.64
C ALA A 120 13.28 5.97 -2.02
N TRP A 121 13.23 4.67 -1.69
CA TRP A 121 12.01 4.02 -1.19
C TRP A 121 12.00 3.87 0.33
N LEU A 122 11.06 4.53 1.01
CA LEU A 122 10.77 4.30 2.42
C LEU A 122 10.08 2.94 2.58
N ALA A 123 10.79 1.98 3.18
CA ALA A 123 10.33 0.61 3.31
C ALA A 123 9.60 0.38 4.63
N THR A 124 10.24 0.79 5.72
CA THR A 124 9.86 0.45 7.10
C THR A 124 8.83 1.42 7.65
N GLU A 125 8.10 0.99 8.68
CA GLU A 125 7.19 1.87 9.41
C GLU A 125 7.95 3.04 10.04
N ARG A 126 9.11 2.75 10.66
CA ARG A 126 9.98 3.74 11.29
C ARG A 126 10.44 4.82 10.31
N GLU A 127 10.89 4.44 9.12
CA GLU A 127 11.30 5.41 8.09
C GLU A 127 10.14 6.30 7.64
N LYS A 128 8.95 5.72 7.43
CA LYS A 128 7.77 6.49 7.01
C LYS A 128 7.34 7.47 8.10
N VAL A 129 7.30 7.02 9.35
CA VAL A 129 6.95 7.87 10.49
C VAL A 129 7.99 8.98 10.66
N ALA A 130 9.28 8.66 10.68
CA ALA A 130 10.35 9.66 10.80
C ALA A 130 10.26 10.70 9.66
N TYR A 131 10.08 10.25 8.42
CA TYR A 131 9.95 11.16 7.29
C TYR A 131 8.75 12.09 7.42
N PHE A 132 7.56 11.57 7.72
CA PHE A 132 6.35 12.41 7.75
C PHE A 132 6.23 13.26 9.01
N VAL A 133 6.64 12.75 10.17
CA VAL A 133 6.53 13.48 11.45
C VAL A 133 7.71 14.41 11.63
N GLU A 134 8.94 13.89 11.59
CA GLU A 134 10.14 14.66 11.93
C GLU A 134 10.53 15.60 10.80
N ARG A 135 10.51 15.13 9.55
CA ARG A 135 10.96 15.94 8.40
C ARG A 135 9.84 16.77 7.75
N ARG A 136 8.58 16.31 7.78
CA ARG A 136 7.44 17.04 7.20
C ARG A 136 6.54 17.72 8.24
N GLY A 137 6.82 17.56 9.54
CA GLY A 137 6.08 18.24 10.61
C GLY A 137 4.62 17.79 10.76
N LEU A 138 4.26 16.62 10.24
CA LEU A 138 2.89 16.10 10.32
C LEU A 138 2.60 15.50 11.69
N LYS A 139 1.34 15.57 12.11
CA LYS A 139 0.92 14.96 13.37
C LYS A 139 0.74 13.45 13.18
N PRO A 140 1.09 12.59 14.15
CA PRO A 140 0.85 11.15 14.06
C PRO A 140 -0.62 10.79 13.80
N ALA A 141 -1.57 11.64 14.24
CA ALA A 141 -2.99 11.45 13.98
C ALA A 141 -3.38 11.53 12.48
N GLU A 142 -2.54 12.15 11.66
CA GLU A 142 -2.77 12.36 10.22
C GLU A 142 -2.20 11.20 9.38
N LEU A 143 -1.39 10.33 9.98
CA LEU A 143 -0.80 9.18 9.32
C LEU A 143 -1.82 8.04 9.19
N PRO A 144 -1.76 7.26 8.10
CA PRO A 144 -2.47 5.99 7.96
C PRO A 144 -2.16 5.08 9.15
N LYS A 145 -3.19 4.64 9.88
CA LYS A 145 -3.00 3.82 11.09
C LYS A 145 -4.10 2.79 11.28
N LEU A 146 -3.75 1.71 11.98
CA LEU A 146 -4.66 0.69 12.46
C LEU A 146 -4.49 0.57 13.98
N VAL A 147 -5.58 0.68 14.72
CA VAL A 147 -5.59 0.63 16.18
C VAL A 147 -6.12 -0.73 16.63
N PHE A 148 -5.30 -1.49 17.33
CA PHE A 148 -5.67 -2.75 17.95
C PHE A 148 -5.96 -2.48 19.43
N ARG A 149 -7.14 -2.88 19.90
CA ARG A 149 -7.52 -2.80 21.31
C ARG A 149 -7.68 -4.22 21.83
N GLN A 150 -6.85 -4.63 22.78
CA GLN A 150 -6.95 -5.95 23.41
C GLN A 150 -6.74 -5.81 24.91
N ARG A 151 -7.75 -6.21 25.71
CA ARG A 151 -7.68 -6.31 27.18
C ARG A 151 -7.04 -5.09 27.88
N GLY A 152 -7.39 -3.88 27.45
CA GLY A 152 -6.90 -2.62 28.03
C GLY A 152 -5.64 -2.05 27.39
N ASP A 153 -4.92 -2.83 26.57
CA ASP A 153 -3.77 -2.33 25.81
C ASP A 153 -4.20 -1.84 24.41
N VAL A 154 -3.62 -0.73 23.98
CA VAL A 154 -3.91 -0.07 22.70
C VAL A 154 -2.63 0.02 21.88
N THR A 155 -2.49 -0.89 20.92
CA THR A 155 -1.36 -0.86 19.98
C THR A 155 -1.78 -0.13 18.69
N VAL A 156 -1.04 0.92 18.32
CA VAL A 156 -1.22 1.63 17.05
C VAL A 156 -0.13 1.18 16.07
N ARG A 157 -0.52 0.76 14.87
CA ARG A 157 0.42 0.48 13.77
C ARG A 157 0.24 1.49 12.65
N TYR A 158 1.31 2.17 12.27
CA TYR A 158 1.30 3.11 11.16
C TYR A 158 1.58 2.40 9.83
N PHE A 159 0.99 2.88 8.75
CA PHE A 159 1.14 2.32 7.40
C PHE A 159 0.95 0.78 7.33
N PRO A 160 -0.20 0.25 7.79
CA PRO A 160 -0.40 -1.19 8.03
C PRO A 160 -0.21 -2.08 6.79
N ARG A 161 -0.39 -1.54 5.58
CA ARG A 161 -0.21 -2.28 4.32
C ARG A 161 1.25 -2.51 3.93
N LYS A 162 2.21 -1.81 4.55
CA LYS A 162 3.65 -1.90 4.30
C LYS A 162 4.09 -1.66 2.84
N LEU A 163 3.26 -1.01 2.04
CA LEU A 163 3.61 -0.65 0.66
C LEU A 163 4.74 0.39 0.64
N PRO A 164 5.69 0.32 -0.31
CA PRO A 164 6.76 1.31 -0.45
C PRO A 164 6.22 2.73 -0.68
N ILE A 165 6.91 3.72 -0.11
CA ILE A 165 6.65 5.14 -0.39
C ILE A 165 7.93 5.73 -0.99
N GLY A 166 7.85 6.19 -2.24
CA GLY A 166 8.98 6.74 -2.97
C GLY A 166 9.16 8.23 -2.69
N LEU A 167 10.40 8.65 -2.53
CA LEU A 167 10.79 10.05 -2.50
C LEU A 167 11.35 10.43 -3.87
N LEU A 168 10.51 11.09 -4.67
CA LEU A 168 10.87 11.61 -5.98
C LEU A 168 11.59 12.95 -5.84
N HIS A 169 12.10 13.46 -6.96
CA HIS A 169 12.76 14.76 -7.00
C HIS A 169 11.77 15.89 -6.64
N ALA A 170 12.31 17.02 -6.16
CA ALA A 170 11.54 18.22 -5.84
C ALA A 170 10.39 18.01 -4.83
N ASP A 171 10.69 17.26 -3.76
CA ASP A 171 9.79 17.03 -2.63
C ASP A 171 8.50 16.25 -2.92
N GLN A 172 8.40 15.63 -4.09
CA GLN A 172 7.24 14.85 -4.49
C GLN A 172 7.27 13.46 -3.84
N VAL A 173 6.15 13.07 -3.24
CA VAL A 173 6.00 11.77 -2.56
C VAL A 173 5.17 10.82 -3.42
N ALA A 174 5.75 9.69 -3.83
CA ALA A 174 5.05 8.62 -4.55
C ALA A 174 4.50 7.57 -3.59
N PHE A 175 3.19 7.36 -3.63
CA PHE A 175 2.52 6.28 -2.94
C PHE A 175 2.28 5.13 -3.93
N LEU A 176 3.01 4.04 -3.74
CA LEU A 176 2.84 2.83 -4.54
C LEU A 176 1.61 2.07 -4.04
N TYR A 177 0.74 1.67 -4.97
CA TYR A 177 -0.37 0.76 -4.70
C TYR A 177 -0.37 -0.39 -5.72
N LEU A 178 -0.24 -1.62 -5.24
CA LEU A 178 -0.42 -2.81 -6.06
C LEU A 178 -1.92 -3.10 -6.21
N VAL A 179 -2.39 -3.18 -7.45
CA VAL A 179 -3.77 -3.56 -7.75
C VAL A 179 -3.93 -5.07 -7.61
N THR A 180 -4.79 -5.47 -6.68
CA THR A 180 -5.08 -6.87 -6.35
C THR A 180 -6.48 -7.32 -6.76
N ASP A 181 -7.38 -6.38 -7.07
CA ASP A 181 -8.76 -6.65 -7.45
C ASP A 181 -9.22 -5.72 -8.59
N GLY A 182 -10.17 -6.16 -9.42
CA GLY A 182 -10.67 -5.36 -10.54
C GLY A 182 -11.70 -4.28 -10.15
N THR A 183 -12.25 -4.34 -8.94
CA THR A 183 -13.35 -3.47 -8.48
C THR A 183 -12.87 -2.19 -7.78
N GLY A 184 -11.62 -2.19 -7.31
CA GLY A 184 -11.03 -1.09 -6.53
C GLY A 184 -11.51 -1.02 -5.08
N ARG A 185 -12.09 -2.10 -4.54
CA ARG A 185 -12.61 -2.11 -3.15
C ARG A 185 -11.50 -1.86 -2.13
N ASP A 186 -10.38 -2.58 -2.27
CA ASP A 186 -9.24 -2.42 -1.37
C ASP A 186 -8.53 -1.08 -1.60
N PHE A 187 -8.53 -0.62 -2.86
CA PHE A 187 -7.95 0.67 -3.22
C PHE A 187 -8.72 1.83 -2.60
N ARG A 188 -10.07 1.75 -2.57
CA ARG A 188 -10.89 2.73 -1.86
C ARG A 188 -10.52 2.83 -0.39
N SER A 189 -10.40 1.68 0.30
CA SER A 189 -9.97 1.64 1.71
C SER A 189 -8.57 2.26 1.88
N PHE A 190 -7.66 2.00 0.96
CA PHE A 190 -6.34 2.64 0.93
C PHE A 190 -6.46 4.17 0.83
N LEU A 191 -7.22 4.70 -0.13
CA LEU A 191 -7.42 6.14 -0.30
C LEU A 191 -8.05 6.79 0.93
N ASP A 192 -9.08 6.17 1.50
CA ASP A 192 -9.76 6.68 2.69
C ASP A 192 -8.80 6.80 3.89
N THR A 193 -7.92 5.80 4.05
CA THR A 193 -6.92 5.79 5.13
C THR A 193 -5.80 6.83 4.89
N HIS A 194 -5.49 7.15 3.63
CA HIS A 194 -4.45 8.10 3.26
C HIS A 194 -4.96 9.54 3.05
N ARG A 195 -6.28 9.76 3.04
CA ARG A 195 -6.90 11.07 2.76
C ARG A 195 -6.31 12.20 3.61
N SER A 196 -6.21 12.00 4.93
CA SER A 196 -5.67 13.02 5.85
C SER A 196 -4.22 13.38 5.52
N LEU A 197 -3.40 12.37 5.21
CA LEU A 197 -2.00 12.56 4.82
C LEU A 197 -1.90 13.32 3.49
N LEU A 198 -2.63 12.88 2.47
CA LEU A 198 -2.60 13.50 1.14
C LEU A 198 -3.09 14.97 1.16
N GLN A 199 -4.04 15.30 2.05
CA GLN A 199 -4.51 16.68 2.25
C GLN A 199 -3.43 17.63 2.79
N ARG A 200 -2.41 17.10 3.46
CA ARG A 200 -1.32 17.90 4.04
C ARG A 200 -0.10 18.02 3.13
N LEU A 201 0.01 17.14 2.13
CA LEU A 201 1.14 17.14 1.22
C LEU A 201 0.92 18.13 0.08
N HIS A 202 1.96 18.91 -0.23
CA HIS A 202 1.93 19.87 -1.33
C HIS A 202 2.05 19.19 -2.69
N ARG A 203 2.83 18.11 -2.81
CA ARG A 203 3.07 17.38 -4.06
C ARG A 203 3.09 15.87 -3.82
N TRP A 204 2.30 15.12 -4.58
CA TRP A 204 2.22 13.67 -4.42
C TRP A 204 1.82 12.94 -5.70
N THR A 205 2.24 11.69 -5.84
CA THR A 205 1.83 10.81 -6.92
C THR A 205 1.21 9.56 -6.35
N LEU A 206 0.04 9.15 -6.85
CA LEU A 206 -0.47 7.81 -6.68
C LEU A 206 0.06 6.95 -7.84
N ARG A 207 0.95 6.00 -7.56
CA ARG A 207 1.49 5.08 -8.56
C ARG A 207 0.79 3.73 -8.44
N LEU A 208 -0.15 3.47 -9.35
CA LEU A 208 -0.87 2.21 -9.43
C LEU A 208 -0.08 1.20 -10.25
N VAL A 209 0.29 0.09 -9.61
CA VAL A 209 0.98 -1.02 -10.23
C VAL A 209 -0.06 -2.07 -10.61
N PHE A 210 -0.26 -2.27 -11.90
CA PHE A 210 -1.23 -3.22 -12.44
C PHE A 210 -0.54 -4.49 -12.93
N PRO A 211 -0.95 -5.67 -12.45
CA PRO A 211 -0.77 -6.90 -13.19
C PRO A 211 -1.54 -6.83 -14.51
N ALA A 212 -0.96 -7.32 -15.61
CA ALA A 212 -1.59 -7.25 -16.95
C ALA A 212 -3.03 -7.79 -16.97
N GLY A 213 -3.31 -8.88 -16.24
CA GLY A 213 -4.64 -9.48 -16.15
C GLY A 213 -5.69 -8.65 -15.41
N LEU A 214 -5.31 -7.58 -14.69
CA LEU A 214 -6.23 -6.70 -13.97
C LEU A 214 -6.42 -5.34 -14.66
N MET A 215 -5.86 -5.15 -15.86
CA MET A 215 -5.96 -3.90 -16.59
C MET A 215 -7.39 -3.48 -16.94
N ALA A 216 -8.31 -4.44 -17.07
CA ALA A 216 -9.74 -4.15 -17.24
C ALA A 216 -10.31 -3.29 -16.09
N GLY A 217 -9.73 -3.40 -14.87
CA GLY A 217 -10.11 -2.60 -13.71
C GLY A 217 -9.57 -1.16 -13.72
N LYS A 218 -8.80 -0.75 -14.73
CA LYS A 218 -8.19 0.60 -14.81
C LYS A 218 -9.21 1.71 -14.57
N ASN A 219 -10.32 1.68 -15.28
CA ASN A 219 -11.33 2.74 -15.21
C ASN A 219 -11.95 2.83 -13.80
N ALA A 220 -12.22 1.68 -13.15
CA ALA A 220 -12.73 1.68 -11.78
C ALA A 220 -11.75 2.35 -10.80
N HIS A 221 -10.44 2.10 -10.95
CA HIS A 221 -9.42 2.71 -10.10
C HIS A 221 -9.25 4.21 -10.38
N THR A 222 -9.23 4.60 -11.66
CA THR A 222 -9.16 6.02 -12.04
C THR A 222 -10.36 6.79 -11.49
N SER A 223 -11.58 6.23 -11.59
CA SER A 223 -12.78 6.86 -11.03
C SER A 223 -12.70 7.04 -9.51
N LEU A 224 -12.08 6.11 -8.76
CA LEU A 224 -11.85 6.28 -7.33
C LEU A 224 -10.89 7.43 -7.01
N VAL A 225 -9.88 7.66 -7.86
CA VAL A 225 -9.00 8.83 -7.74
C VAL A 225 -9.76 10.10 -8.06
N SER A 226 -10.57 10.11 -9.13
CA SER A 226 -11.44 11.24 -9.46
C SER A 226 -12.39 11.60 -8.31
N ASP A 227 -12.96 10.61 -7.63
CA ASP A 227 -13.80 10.80 -6.43
C ASP A 227 -13.01 11.39 -5.25
N LEU A 228 -11.73 11.01 -5.09
CA LEU A 228 -10.85 11.52 -4.04
C LEU A 228 -10.58 13.02 -4.20
N VAL A 229 -10.32 13.46 -5.44
CA VAL A 229 -9.94 14.85 -5.81
C VAL A 229 -11.13 15.68 -6.32
N ALA A 230 -12.34 15.15 -6.19
CA ALA A 230 -13.56 15.86 -6.58
C ALA A 230 -13.67 17.22 -5.86
N PRO A 231 -14.36 18.21 -6.45
CA PRO A 231 -14.55 19.52 -5.83
C PRO A 231 -15.11 19.42 -4.42
N PRO A 232 -14.70 20.33 -3.51
CA PRO A 232 -15.17 20.35 -2.13
C PRO A 232 -16.69 20.49 -2.09
N VAL A 233 -17.31 19.84 -1.11
CA VAL A 233 -18.75 19.88 -0.91
C VAL A 233 -19.11 21.21 -0.23
N ARG A 234 -20.18 21.87 -0.69
CA ARG A 234 -20.66 23.12 -0.07
C ARG A 234 -21.11 22.86 1.38
N PRO A 235 -20.91 23.80 2.32
CA PRO A 235 -21.31 23.63 3.73
C PRO A 235 -22.75 23.15 3.92
N ALA A 236 -23.72 23.80 3.25
CA ALA A 236 -25.14 23.40 3.33
C ALA A 236 -25.41 21.95 2.89
N VAL A 237 -24.64 21.44 1.92
CA VAL A 237 -24.77 20.04 1.46
C VAL A 237 -24.13 19.09 2.47
N VAL A 238 -23.05 19.50 3.16
CA VAL A 238 -22.46 18.72 4.26
C VAL A 238 -23.39 18.68 5.46
N ASP A 239 -24.11 19.76 5.76
CA ASP A 239 -25.10 19.78 6.84
C ASP A 239 -26.27 18.83 6.55
N GLU A 240 -26.77 18.82 5.32
CA GLU A 240 -27.79 17.86 4.89
C GLU A 240 -27.25 16.41 4.91
N PHE A 241 -25.99 16.20 4.51
CA PHE A 241 -25.35 14.90 4.59
C PHE A 241 -25.14 14.44 6.04
N ARG A 242 -24.80 15.35 6.96
CA ARG A 242 -24.70 15.07 8.40
C ARG A 242 -26.05 14.58 8.92
N TRP A 243 -27.13 15.29 8.61
CA TRP A 243 -28.48 14.86 8.95
C TRP A 243 -28.77 13.44 8.42
N TYR A 244 -28.46 13.18 7.14
CA TYR A 244 -28.63 11.86 6.53
C TYR A 244 -27.82 10.76 7.25
N CYS A 245 -26.59 11.05 7.67
CA CYS A 245 -25.75 10.11 8.41
C CYS A 245 -26.38 9.71 9.75
N HIS A 246 -26.89 10.68 10.52
CA HIS A 246 -27.60 10.42 11.77
C HIS A 246 -28.89 9.64 11.52
N ALA A 247 -29.72 10.07 10.56
CA ALA A 247 -30.97 9.39 10.20
C ALA A 247 -30.74 7.93 9.81
N ARG A 248 -29.73 7.68 8.96
CA ARG A 248 -29.33 6.33 8.55
C ARG A 248 -28.84 5.47 9.71
N ARG A 249 -28.02 6.02 10.61
CA ARG A 249 -27.53 5.30 11.80
C ARG A 249 -28.67 4.91 12.74
N THR A 250 -29.65 5.78 12.93
CA THR A 250 -30.85 5.49 13.74
C THR A 250 -31.66 4.35 13.13
N LEU A 251 -31.82 4.31 11.81
CA LEU A 251 -32.54 3.23 11.12
C LEU A 251 -31.75 1.90 11.09
N GLU A 252 -30.41 1.95 11.06
CA GLU A 252 -29.54 0.76 11.10
C GLU A 252 -29.46 0.11 12.50
N ASN A 253 -29.77 0.85 13.57
CA ASN A 253 -29.80 0.32 14.93
C ASN A 253 -31.22 -0.16 15.26
N GLU A 254 -31.41 -1.46 15.51
CA GLU A 254 -32.71 -2.17 15.67
C GLU A 254 -33.58 -1.76 16.89
N SER A 255 -33.37 -0.57 17.47
CA SER A 255 -34.23 -0.01 18.52
C SER A 255 -34.37 1.50 18.37
N PRO A 256 -35.05 1.99 17.31
CA PRO A 256 -35.41 3.39 17.23
C PRO A 256 -36.46 3.67 18.32
N ALA A 257 -36.20 4.65 19.19
CA ALA A 257 -37.28 5.22 19.99
C ALA A 257 -38.38 5.72 19.02
N VAL A 258 -39.65 5.53 19.37
CA VAL A 258 -40.83 5.85 18.52
C VAL A 258 -40.81 7.29 17.98
N ASN A 259 -40.11 8.21 18.68
CA ASN A 259 -39.97 9.62 18.31
C ASN A 259 -38.74 9.96 17.45
N CYS A 260 -37.96 8.96 17.02
CA CYS A 260 -36.70 9.13 16.27
C CYS A 260 -36.78 8.68 14.80
N VAL A 261 -37.98 8.36 14.29
CA VAL A 261 -38.16 7.96 12.88
C VAL A 261 -37.94 9.17 11.97
N PRO A 262 -36.93 9.16 11.08
CA PRO A 262 -36.67 10.27 10.16
C PRO A 262 -37.85 10.45 9.19
N ASP A 263 -38.12 11.69 8.77
CA ASP A 263 -39.07 11.98 7.70
C ASP A 263 -38.77 11.11 6.45
N PRO A 264 -39.69 10.19 6.06
CA PRO A 264 -39.47 9.25 4.96
C PRO A 264 -39.23 9.94 3.62
N THR A 265 -39.83 11.10 3.39
CA THR A 265 -39.71 11.84 2.12
C THR A 265 -38.34 12.49 2.02
N ARG A 266 -37.91 13.21 3.06
CA ARG A 266 -36.56 13.77 3.16
C ARG A 266 -35.48 12.70 3.11
N TYR A 267 -35.67 11.57 3.79
CA TYR A 267 -34.70 10.47 3.79
C TYR A 267 -34.54 9.85 2.39
N THR A 268 -35.64 9.67 1.67
CA THR A 268 -35.61 9.13 0.30
C THR A 268 -34.91 10.10 -0.66
N ALA A 269 -35.18 11.40 -0.55
CA ALA A 269 -34.49 12.44 -1.32
C ALA A 269 -32.99 12.46 -1.03
N ALA A 270 -32.61 12.46 0.25
CA ALA A 270 -31.22 12.45 0.69
C ALA A 270 -30.47 11.17 0.24
N ARG A 271 -31.10 10.00 0.32
CA ARG A 271 -30.52 8.73 -0.16
C ARG A 271 -30.21 8.77 -1.66
N ARG A 272 -31.05 9.43 -2.46
CA ARG A 272 -30.80 9.64 -3.90
C ARG A 272 -29.66 10.64 -4.11
N ALA A 273 -29.68 11.77 -3.41
CA ALA A 273 -28.66 12.82 -3.53
C ALA A 273 -27.25 12.36 -3.10
N PHE A 274 -27.17 11.52 -2.06
CA PHE A 274 -25.92 11.02 -1.50
C PHE A 274 -25.56 9.60 -1.97
N GLY A 275 -26.07 9.19 -3.13
CA GLY A 275 -25.79 7.87 -3.72
C GLY A 275 -24.38 7.73 -4.33
N ALA A 276 -23.60 8.81 -4.41
CA ALA A 276 -22.26 8.76 -4.99
C ALA A 276 -21.26 7.99 -4.08
N PRO A 277 -20.28 7.25 -4.64
CA PRO A 277 -19.32 6.45 -3.87
C PRO A 277 -18.57 7.22 -2.77
N ARG A 278 -18.22 8.49 -3.01
CA ARG A 278 -17.56 9.36 -2.04
C ARG A 278 -18.36 9.59 -0.76
N PHE A 279 -19.70 9.63 -0.85
CA PHE A 279 -20.56 9.80 0.33
C PHE A 279 -20.69 8.51 1.13
N TYR A 280 -20.69 7.34 0.48
CA TYR A 280 -20.60 6.06 1.19
C TYR A 280 -19.27 5.90 1.95
N ALA A 281 -18.16 6.32 1.34
CA ALA A 281 -16.85 6.36 2.00
C ALA A 281 -16.84 7.33 3.19
N ALA A 282 -17.41 8.52 3.02
CA ALA A 282 -17.55 9.50 4.09
C ALA A 282 -18.44 9.01 5.25
N TYR A 283 -19.56 8.31 4.97
CA TYR A 283 -20.41 7.72 6.01
C TYR A 283 -19.65 6.67 6.82
N ARG A 284 -18.89 5.78 6.16
CA ARG A 284 -18.04 4.79 6.86
C ARG A 284 -16.99 5.48 7.74
N ALA A 285 -16.32 6.49 7.21
CA ALA A 285 -15.34 7.27 7.95
C ALA A 285 -15.96 8.00 9.15
N TRP A 286 -17.16 8.56 9.00
CA TRP A 286 -17.90 9.23 10.07
C TRP A 286 -18.35 8.24 11.15
N ARG A 287 -18.75 7.01 10.79
CA ARG A 287 -19.04 5.95 11.78
C ARG A 287 -17.84 5.61 12.66
N GLU A 288 -16.63 5.71 12.12
CA GLU A 288 -15.38 5.38 12.83
C GLU A 288 -14.76 6.57 13.56
N ARG A 289 -14.83 7.78 12.99
CA ARG A 289 -14.07 8.97 13.41
C ARG A 289 -14.94 10.18 13.80
N GLY A 290 -16.25 10.07 13.68
CA GLY A 290 -17.21 11.15 13.95
C GLY A 290 -17.08 12.34 13.00
N GLU A 291 -17.42 13.52 13.49
CA GLU A 291 -17.53 14.79 12.73
C GLU A 291 -16.25 15.20 12.00
N SER A 292 -15.08 14.78 12.50
CA SER A 292 -13.80 15.05 11.85
C SER A 292 -13.74 14.50 10.42
N ALA A 293 -14.47 13.42 10.12
CA ALA A 293 -14.55 12.84 8.78
C ALA A 293 -15.32 13.72 7.80
N LEU A 294 -16.38 14.41 8.25
CA LEU A 294 -17.19 15.28 7.40
C LEU A 294 -16.45 16.57 7.05
N THR A 295 -15.61 17.06 7.98
CA THR A 295 -14.73 18.22 7.73
C THR A 295 -13.79 17.98 6.55
N GLN A 296 -13.45 16.72 6.25
CA GLN A 296 -12.60 16.39 5.10
C GLN A 296 -13.29 16.63 3.76
N LEU A 297 -14.63 16.62 3.69
CA LEU A 297 -15.40 16.90 2.48
C LEU A 297 -15.44 18.39 2.13
N LEU A 298 -15.25 19.26 3.13
CA LEU A 298 -15.19 20.71 2.97
C LEU A 298 -13.84 21.19 2.46
N SER A 299 -12.78 20.41 2.69
CA SER A 299 -11.41 20.81 2.39
C SER A 299 -11.14 20.86 0.88
N PRO A 300 -10.72 22.02 0.33
CA PRO A 300 -10.39 22.13 -1.09
C PRO A 300 -9.01 21.55 -1.42
N ARG A 301 -8.19 21.22 -0.40
CA ARG A 301 -6.76 20.89 -0.55
C ARG A 301 -6.46 19.83 -1.60
N LEU A 302 -7.20 18.71 -1.62
CA LEU A 302 -6.98 17.65 -2.61
C LEU A 302 -7.35 18.09 -4.02
N HIS A 303 -8.47 18.80 -4.14
CA HIS A 303 -8.94 19.33 -5.40
C HIS A 303 -7.94 20.36 -5.96
N ASP A 304 -7.52 21.33 -5.15
CA ASP A 304 -6.61 22.38 -5.59
C ASP A 304 -5.24 21.82 -5.97
N THR A 305 -4.69 20.89 -5.18
CA THR A 305 -3.41 20.24 -5.49
C THR A 305 -3.49 19.42 -6.77
N TRP A 306 -4.62 18.78 -7.05
CA TRP A 306 -4.86 18.09 -8.32
C TRP A 306 -4.97 19.05 -9.49
N THR A 307 -5.77 20.12 -9.36
CA THR A 307 -5.97 21.12 -10.42
C THR A 307 -4.68 21.88 -10.76
N ARG A 308 -3.80 22.12 -9.78
CA ARG A 308 -2.46 22.70 -10.02
C ARG A 308 -1.48 21.74 -10.72
N GLY A 309 -1.78 20.45 -10.80
CA GLY A 309 -0.88 19.43 -11.35
C GLY A 309 0.24 18.98 -10.40
N ASP A 310 0.14 19.37 -9.12
CA ASP A 310 1.03 18.96 -8.03
C ASP A 310 0.70 17.55 -7.50
N ALA A 311 -0.54 17.11 -7.73
CA ALA A 311 -0.98 15.74 -7.52
C ALA A 311 -1.17 15.01 -8.86
N ARG A 312 -0.68 13.77 -8.96
CA ARG A 312 -0.73 12.99 -10.20
C ARG A 312 -1.10 11.53 -9.97
N LEU A 313 -1.67 10.92 -11.01
CA LEU A 313 -1.91 9.48 -11.09
C LEU A 313 -0.97 8.89 -12.14
N GLU A 314 -0.13 7.95 -11.74
CA GLU A 314 0.72 7.16 -12.62
C GLU A 314 0.20 5.72 -12.65
N ILE A 315 0.11 5.14 -13.84
CA ILE A 315 -0.26 3.74 -14.02
C ILE A 315 0.93 3.01 -14.61
N HIS A 316 1.43 2.02 -13.88
CA HIS A 316 2.53 1.17 -14.29
C HIS A 316 2.02 -0.26 -14.48
N VAL A 317 2.10 -0.77 -15.70
CA VAL A 317 1.71 -2.16 -16.01
C VAL A 317 2.93 -3.04 -15.85
N LEU A 318 2.83 -4.07 -15.02
CA LEU A 318 3.93 -5.00 -14.81
C LEU A 318 4.19 -5.80 -16.09
N PRO A 319 5.45 -5.85 -16.56
CA PRO A 319 5.80 -6.59 -17.77
C PRO A 319 5.75 -8.10 -17.55
N HIS A 320 5.86 -8.55 -16.29
CA HIS A 320 5.93 -9.96 -15.95
C HIS A 320 4.63 -10.45 -15.32
N GLN A 321 4.16 -11.59 -15.82
CA GLN A 321 3.03 -12.29 -15.23
C GLN A 321 3.54 -13.38 -14.28
N TYR A 322 2.77 -13.65 -13.23
CA TYR A 322 3.15 -14.59 -12.17
C TYR A 322 2.18 -15.77 -12.05
N HIS A 323 1.22 -15.89 -12.98
CA HIS A 323 0.20 -16.95 -12.96
C HIS A 323 0.83 -18.36 -12.96
N HIS A 324 1.97 -18.53 -13.63
CA HIS A 324 2.70 -19.80 -13.70
C HIS A 324 3.31 -20.23 -12.35
N LEU A 325 3.46 -19.32 -11.39
CA LEU A 325 3.99 -19.64 -10.05
C LEU A 325 2.90 -20.07 -9.07
N ALA A 326 1.63 -19.86 -9.40
CA ALA A 326 0.53 -20.37 -8.59
C ALA A 326 0.50 -21.91 -8.70
N PRO A 327 0.22 -22.65 -7.60
CA PRO A 327 -0.08 -24.07 -7.71
C PRO A 327 -1.30 -24.21 -8.63
N ALA A 328 -1.32 -25.22 -9.51
CA ALA A 328 -2.55 -25.57 -10.20
C ALA A 328 -3.64 -25.74 -9.14
N VAL A 329 -4.77 -25.05 -9.33
CA VAL A 329 -5.97 -25.26 -8.51
C VAL A 329 -6.24 -26.75 -8.55
N GLY A 330 -5.99 -27.44 -7.44
CA GLY A 330 -6.49 -28.79 -7.25
C GLY A 330 -8.00 -28.66 -7.21
N THR A 331 -8.65 -28.98 -8.31
CA THR A 331 -10.05 -29.39 -8.29
C THR A 331 -10.10 -30.61 -7.36
N ALA A 332 -10.50 -30.37 -6.12
CA ALA A 332 -11.00 -31.40 -5.22
C ALA A 332 -12.51 -31.50 -5.40
#